data_AF-A0A832NUR0-F1
#
_entry.id   AF-A0A832NUR0-F1
#
_cell.length_a   1.000
_cell.length_b   1.000
_cell.length_c   1.000
_cell.angle_alpha   90.00
_cell.angle_beta   90.00
_cell.angle_gamma   90.00
#
_symmetry.space_group_name_H-M   'P 1'
#
loop_
_entity.id
_entity.type
_entity.pdbx_description
1 polymer ?
#
loop_
_entity_poly.entity_id
_entity_poly.type
_entity_poly.pdbx_seq_one_letter_code
_entity_poly.pdbx_strand_id
1 'polypeptide(L)'
;MKRSMRIMVVSMLVIGISLSLFAAGTKEAAQEGPKVINLWSFTDEVPKMIERYKELNPDFDYEIKSTIIATTDGAYQPALDQALMSGSSNAPDIFCAEAAFVLKYTQGDASPYAAPYKDLGIDVDKLLMEADIAQYTVDIGTNTKGELVGLGYQATGGAFI
;
A
#
# COMPACT_ATOMS: atom_id res chain seq x y z
N MET A 1 -52.25 -6.15 38.60
CA MET A 1 -50.85 -5.81 38.25
C MET A 1 -50.27 -6.58 37.05
N LYS A 2 -50.69 -7.82 36.73
CA LYS A 2 -50.09 -8.61 35.62
C LYS A 2 -50.69 -8.37 34.20
N ARG A 3 -51.84 -7.71 34.08
CA ARG A 3 -52.49 -7.40 32.78
C ARG A 3 -52.15 -5.99 32.25
N SER A 4 -51.99 -4.99 33.11
CA SER A 4 -51.56 -3.63 32.70
C SER A 4 -50.10 -3.59 32.23
N MET A 5 -49.24 -4.44 32.79
CA MET A 5 -47.82 -4.52 32.43
C MET A 5 -47.57 -5.19 31.07
N ARG A 6 -48.50 -6.02 30.57
CA ARG A 6 -48.41 -6.64 29.24
C ARG A 6 -48.83 -5.70 28.11
N ILE A 7 -49.79 -4.80 28.36
CA ILE A 7 -50.23 -3.80 27.38
C ILE A 7 -49.17 -2.70 27.23
N MET A 8 -48.51 -2.31 28.32
CA MET A 8 -47.44 -1.30 28.30
C MET A 8 -46.16 -1.77 27.56
N VAL A 9 -45.84 -3.07 27.61
CA VAL A 9 -44.67 -3.65 26.92
C VAL A 9 -44.91 -3.83 25.42
N VAL A 10 -46.16 -4.08 24.98
CA VAL A 10 -46.49 -4.16 23.55
C VAL A 10 -46.56 -2.77 22.92
N SER A 11 -47.04 -1.75 23.64
CA SER A 11 -47.04 -0.36 23.16
C SER A 11 -45.63 0.25 23.05
N MET A 12 -44.68 -0.16 23.90
CA MET A 12 -43.27 0.25 23.78
C MET A 12 -42.53 -0.45 22.63
N LEU A 13 -42.99 -1.62 22.18
CA LEU A 13 -42.35 -2.36 21.09
C LEU A 13 -42.79 -1.89 19.68
N VAL A 14 -43.96 -1.25 19.56
CA VAL A 14 -44.52 -0.83 18.26
C VAL A 14 -44.10 0.59 17.85
N ILE A 15 -43.62 1.42 18.79
CA ILE A 15 -43.10 2.77 18.49
C ILE A 15 -41.67 2.71 17.91
N GLY A 16 -40.93 1.62 18.14
CA GLY A 16 -39.54 1.46 17.66
C GLY A 16 -39.38 1.03 16.19
N ILE A 17 -40.47 0.83 15.44
CA ILE A 17 -40.42 0.28 14.06
C ILE A 17 -40.97 1.26 13.01
N SER A 18 -41.47 2.45 13.39
CA SER A 18 -42.19 3.35 12.45
C SER A 18 -41.54 4.71 12.13
N LEU A 19 -40.34 5.00 12.63
CA LEU A 19 -39.45 6.03 12.08
C LEU A 19 -38.07 5.35 11.93
N SER A 20 -37.51 5.05 10.76
CA SER A 20 -37.50 5.82 9.52
C SER A 20 -37.10 4.88 8.37
N LEU A 21 -38.12 4.38 7.66
CA LEU A 21 -38.00 3.93 6.27
C LEU A 21 -37.82 5.20 5.43
N PHE A 22 -36.59 5.69 5.27
CA PHE A 22 -36.09 6.53 4.16
C PHE A 22 -34.62 6.93 4.48
N ALA A 23 -33.75 5.93 4.58
CA ALA A 23 -32.32 6.17 4.36
C ALA A 23 -32.09 6.19 2.85
N ALA A 24 -32.51 7.28 2.21
CA ALA A 24 -31.95 7.66 0.91
C ALA A 24 -30.44 7.73 1.12
N GLY A 25 -29.69 6.99 0.29
CA GLY A 25 -28.26 6.81 0.42
C GLY A 25 -27.50 8.13 0.52
N THR A 26 -27.30 8.59 1.75
CA THR A 26 -26.15 9.40 2.08
C THR A 26 -24.98 8.45 1.92
N LYS A 27 -24.24 8.55 0.80
CA LYS A 27 -22.83 8.14 0.81
C LYS A 27 -22.25 8.85 2.01
N GLU A 28 -22.05 8.11 3.09
CA GLU A 28 -21.15 8.52 4.15
C GLU A 28 -19.84 8.79 3.41
N ALA A 29 -19.51 10.08 3.26
CA ALA A 29 -18.22 10.45 2.72
C ALA A 29 -17.24 9.76 3.63
N ALA A 30 -16.53 8.76 3.11
CA ALA A 30 -15.48 8.08 3.84
C ALA A 30 -14.62 9.20 4.40
N GLN A 31 -14.64 9.36 5.72
CA GLN A 31 -13.79 10.33 6.38
C GLN A 31 -12.39 9.96 5.93
N GLU A 32 -11.74 10.81 5.14
CA GLU A 32 -10.39 10.53 4.63
C GLU A 32 -9.55 10.21 5.85
N GLY A 33 -9.18 8.94 5.98
CA GLY A 33 -8.23 8.51 6.99
C GLY A 33 -6.95 9.32 6.83
N PRO A 34 -6.10 9.37 7.86
CA PRO A 34 -4.83 10.09 7.76
C PRO A 34 -4.07 9.60 6.52
N LYS A 35 -3.67 10.55 5.65
CA LYS A 35 -2.94 10.32 4.41
C LYS A 35 -1.50 9.92 4.72
N VAL A 36 -1.32 8.74 5.29
CA VAL A 36 -0.02 8.21 5.69
C VAL A 36 0.44 7.19 4.67
N ILE A 37 1.69 7.31 4.22
CA ILE A 37 2.40 6.29 3.45
C ILE A 37 3.52 5.75 4.33
N ASN A 38 3.46 4.46 4.64
CA ASN A 38 4.53 3.73 5.31
C ASN A 38 5.56 3.32 4.26
N LEU A 39 6.75 3.92 4.34
CA LEU A 39 7.88 3.64 3.45
C LEU A 39 8.90 2.76 4.17
N TRP A 40 9.24 1.61 3.61
CA TRP A 40 10.31 0.76 4.12
C TRP A 40 11.52 0.80 3.20
N SER A 41 12.71 1.00 3.77
CA SER A 41 13.96 1.06 3.01
C SER A 41 15.12 0.47 3.80
N PHE A 42 16.19 0.11 3.12
CA PHE A 42 17.43 -0.35 3.73
C PHE A 42 18.52 0.74 3.83
N THR A 43 18.28 1.89 3.19
CA THR A 43 19.07 3.12 3.33
C THR A 43 18.15 4.34 3.49
N ASP A 44 18.73 5.52 3.72
CA ASP A 44 18.01 6.79 3.73
C ASP A 44 17.85 7.42 2.32
N GLU A 45 18.30 6.74 1.26
CA GLU A 45 18.30 7.27 -0.10
C GLU A 45 16.88 7.50 -0.65
N VAL A 46 16.04 6.46 -0.69
CA VAL A 46 14.65 6.59 -1.15
C VAL A 46 13.81 7.51 -0.24
N PRO A 47 13.92 7.45 1.11
CA PRO A 47 13.32 8.46 1.97
C PRO A 47 13.67 9.91 1.57
N LYS A 48 14.96 10.20 1.31
CA LYS A 48 15.41 11.52 0.85
C LYS A 48 14.89 11.89 -0.54
N MET A 49 14.76 10.91 -1.45
CA MET A 49 14.13 11.15 -2.76
C MET A 49 12.66 11.58 -2.61
N ILE A 50 11.91 10.95 -1.71
CA ILE A 50 10.51 11.32 -1.46
C ILE A 50 10.43 12.67 -0.76
N GLU A 51 11.29 12.95 0.23
CA GLU A 51 11.38 14.29 0.84
C GLU A 51 11.59 15.37 -0.23
N ARG A 52 12.52 15.15 -1.16
CA ARG A 52 12.75 16.07 -2.27
C ARG A 52 11.55 16.19 -3.20
N TYR A 53 10.84 15.10 -3.46
CA TYR A 53 9.60 15.12 -4.22
C TYR A 53 8.55 16.01 -3.53
N LYS A 54 8.39 15.92 -2.21
CA LYS A 54 7.45 16.76 -1.44
C LYS A 54 7.79 18.24 -1.52
N GLU A 55 9.07 18.60 -1.42
CA GLU A 55 9.51 20.00 -1.57
C GLU A 55 9.14 20.59 -2.93
N LEU A 56 9.16 19.76 -3.98
CA LEU A 56 8.84 20.17 -5.35
C LEU A 56 7.34 20.10 -5.67
N ASN A 57 6.56 19.40 -4.85
CA ASN A 57 5.14 19.15 -5.05
C ASN A 57 4.36 19.50 -3.76
N PRO A 58 4.17 20.79 -3.44
CA PRO A 58 3.57 21.22 -2.17
C PRO A 58 2.11 20.76 -1.99
N ASP A 59 1.41 20.43 -3.08
CA ASP A 59 0.05 19.87 -3.05
C ASP A 59 0.03 18.39 -2.66
N PHE A 60 1.19 17.74 -2.56
CA PHE A 60 1.33 16.37 -2.08
C PHE A 60 1.27 16.34 -0.54
N ASP A 61 0.06 16.17 0.00
CA ASP A 61 -0.27 16.32 1.41
C ASP A 61 -0.15 15.03 2.25
N TYR A 62 0.59 14.03 1.77
CA TYR A 62 0.82 12.78 2.49
C TYR A 62 1.92 12.91 3.56
N GLU A 63 1.67 12.33 4.74
CA GLU A 63 2.69 12.04 5.75
C GLU A 63 3.48 10.80 5.32
N ILE A 64 4.81 10.90 5.31
CA ILE A 64 5.69 9.76 4.99
C ILE A 64 6.28 9.23 6.28
N LYS A 65 5.97 7.97 6.62
CA LYS A 65 6.56 7.28 7.77
C LYS A 65 7.60 6.30 7.28
N SER A 66 8.85 6.72 7.36
CA SER A 66 10.00 5.90 6.93
C SER A 66 10.45 4.94 8.03
N THR A 67 10.53 3.65 7.70
CA THR A 67 11.20 2.60 8.49
C THR A 67 12.49 2.22 7.76
N ILE A 68 13.63 2.44 8.41
CA ILE A 68 14.94 2.10 7.84
C ILE A 68 15.54 0.94 8.64
N ILE A 69 15.74 -0.19 7.98
CA ILE A 69 16.41 -1.36 8.55
C ILE A 69 17.58 -1.71 7.63
N ALA A 70 18.81 -1.56 8.11
CA ALA A 70 19.97 -1.90 7.30
C ALA A 70 19.97 -3.38 6.90
N THR A 71 20.60 -3.70 5.76
CA THR A 71 20.79 -5.08 5.29
C THR A 71 21.90 -5.81 6.04
N THR A 72 22.54 -5.15 7.03
CA THR A 72 23.50 -5.75 7.96
C THR A 72 22.95 -7.05 8.54
N ASP A 73 23.77 -8.09 8.50
CA ASP A 73 23.43 -9.45 8.96
C ASP A 73 22.16 -10.04 8.32
N GLY A 74 21.74 -9.52 7.16
CA GLY A 74 20.53 -9.96 6.46
C GLY A 74 19.23 -9.59 7.19
N ALA A 75 19.24 -8.59 8.07
CA ALA A 75 18.11 -8.26 8.94
C ALA A 75 16.88 -7.71 8.20
N TYR A 76 17.08 -7.06 7.06
CA TYR A 76 16.01 -6.37 6.33
C TYR A 76 14.93 -7.32 5.80
N GLN A 77 15.32 -8.36 5.05
CA GLN A 77 14.37 -9.23 4.36
C GLN A 77 13.41 -9.95 5.33
N PRO A 78 13.87 -10.57 6.43
CA PRO A 78 12.96 -11.19 7.41
C PRO A 78 12.02 -10.18 8.09
N ALA A 79 12.48 -8.95 8.34
CA ALA A 79 11.64 -7.92 8.94
C ALA A 79 10.56 -7.45 7.97
N LEU A 80 10.89 -7.27 6.69
CA LEU A 80 9.93 -6.94 5.64
C LEU A 80 8.88 -8.03 5.48
N ASP A 81 9.29 -9.30 5.43
CA ASP A 81 8.36 -10.44 5.34
C ASP A 81 7.37 -10.45 6.51
N GLN A 82 7.86 -10.28 7.73
CA GLN A 82 7.03 -10.26 8.93
C GLN A 82 6.04 -9.09 8.90
N ALA A 83 6.45 -7.91 8.42
CA ALA A 83 5.60 -6.74 8.32
C ALA A 83 4.49 -6.94 7.30
N LEU A 84 4.82 -7.44 6.11
CA LEU A 84 3.85 -7.75 5.04
C LEU A 84 2.84 -8.81 5.50
N MET A 85 3.31 -9.91 6.09
CA MET A 85 2.44 -10.98 6.60
C MET A 85 1.53 -10.52 7.74
N SER A 86 1.97 -9.56 8.55
CA SER A 86 1.17 -9.06 9.67
C SER A 86 -0.12 -8.37 9.23
N GLY A 87 -0.11 -7.75 8.04
CA GLY A 87 -1.21 -6.92 7.54
C GLY A 87 -1.63 -5.79 8.49
N SER A 88 -0.74 -5.38 9.40
CA SER A 88 -1.05 -4.33 10.37
C SER A 88 -1.13 -2.95 9.69
N SER A 89 -1.66 -1.94 10.39
CA SER A 89 -1.65 -0.55 9.91
C SER A 89 -0.24 0.03 9.69
N ASN A 90 0.80 -0.68 10.11
CA ASN A 90 2.20 -0.30 9.95
C ASN A 90 2.91 -1.11 8.85
N ALA A 91 2.19 -2.00 8.15
CA ALA A 91 2.73 -2.68 6.99
C ALA A 91 3.14 -1.64 5.93
N PRO A 92 4.23 -1.88 5.17
CA PRO A 92 4.67 -0.95 4.16
C PRO A 92 3.63 -0.79 3.04
N ASP A 93 3.39 0.46 2.66
CA ASP A 93 2.69 0.81 1.42
C ASP A 93 3.69 0.85 0.25
N ILE A 94 4.93 1.27 0.53
CA ILE A 94 6.07 1.26 -0.39
C ILE A 94 7.24 0.59 0.32
N PHE A 95 7.91 -0.34 -0.34
CA PHE A 95 9.14 -0.94 0.20
C PHE A 95 10.22 -1.06 -0.87
N CYS A 96 11.47 -0.95 -0.45
CA CYS A 96 12.62 -1.19 -1.30
C CYS A 96 13.04 -2.66 -1.19
N ALA A 97 13.55 -3.24 -2.27
CA ALA A 97 14.15 -4.56 -2.23
C ALA A 97 15.48 -4.56 -2.98
N GLU A 98 16.52 -5.19 -2.42
CA GLU A 98 17.78 -5.34 -3.12
C GLU A 98 17.63 -6.34 -4.28
N ALA A 99 18.45 -6.16 -5.32
CA ALA A 99 18.47 -7.05 -6.47
C ALA A 99 18.69 -8.54 -6.09
N ALA A 100 19.40 -8.80 -4.98
CA ALA A 100 19.65 -10.15 -4.47
C ALA A 100 18.37 -10.90 -4.06
N PHE A 101 17.29 -10.19 -3.75
CA PHE A 101 16.05 -10.81 -3.27
C PHE A 101 14.75 -10.23 -3.85
N VAL A 102 14.83 -9.23 -4.74
CA VAL A 102 13.65 -8.58 -5.35
C VAL A 102 12.71 -9.58 -6.03
N LEU A 103 13.23 -10.63 -6.66
CA LEU A 103 12.41 -11.64 -7.34
C LEU A 103 11.43 -12.35 -6.41
N LYS A 104 11.73 -12.44 -5.11
CA LYS A 104 10.79 -12.95 -4.11
C LYS A 104 9.48 -12.14 -4.10
N TYR A 105 9.60 -10.82 -4.19
CA TYR A 105 8.50 -9.87 -4.08
C TYR A 105 7.88 -9.49 -5.42
N THR A 106 8.57 -9.68 -6.54
CA THR A 106 7.97 -9.43 -7.87
C THR A 106 7.40 -10.71 -8.49
N GLN A 107 8.07 -11.84 -8.35
CA GLN A 107 7.75 -13.09 -9.06
C GLN A 107 7.55 -14.30 -8.14
N GLY A 108 7.97 -14.22 -6.88
CA GLY A 108 8.00 -15.32 -5.93
C GLY A 108 6.76 -15.43 -5.04
N ASP A 109 6.95 -16.11 -3.91
CA ASP A 109 5.91 -16.39 -2.91
C ASP A 109 5.36 -15.13 -2.23
N ALA A 110 6.16 -14.05 -2.17
CA ALA A 110 5.75 -12.75 -1.66
C ALA A 110 5.17 -11.81 -2.72
N SER A 111 5.10 -12.22 -4.01
CA SER A 111 4.49 -11.40 -5.07
C SER A 111 3.02 -10.98 -4.84
N PRO A 112 2.18 -11.74 -4.10
CA PRO A 112 0.83 -11.28 -3.77
C PRO A 112 0.78 -10.03 -2.90
N TYR A 113 1.88 -9.63 -2.27
CA TYR A 113 1.97 -8.39 -1.49
C TYR A 113 2.29 -7.15 -2.34
N ALA A 114 2.63 -7.32 -3.62
CA ALA A 114 2.95 -6.22 -4.52
C ALA A 114 1.78 -5.95 -5.47
N ALA A 115 1.19 -4.76 -5.36
CA ALA A 115 0.08 -4.35 -6.23
C ALA A 115 0.59 -4.00 -7.64
N PRO A 116 -0.08 -4.44 -8.72
CA PRO A 116 0.18 -3.95 -10.06
C PRO A 116 0.02 -2.44 -10.18
N TYR A 117 0.97 -1.75 -10.81
CA TYR A 117 0.91 -0.30 -10.99
C TYR A 117 -0.33 0.16 -11.74
N LYS A 118 -0.81 -0.64 -12.71
CA LYS A 118 -2.05 -0.37 -13.44
C LYS A 118 -3.28 -0.32 -12.50
N ASP A 119 -3.28 -1.09 -11.41
CA ASP A 119 -4.39 -1.13 -10.45
C ASP A 119 -4.42 0.13 -9.58
N LEU A 120 -3.29 0.86 -9.52
CA LEU A 120 -3.18 2.18 -8.91
C LEU A 120 -3.62 3.32 -9.85
N GLY A 121 -4.08 2.99 -11.06
CA GLY A 121 -4.49 3.96 -12.08
C GLY A 121 -3.34 4.58 -12.87
N ILE A 122 -2.15 3.97 -12.83
CA ILE A 122 -0.97 4.41 -13.56
C ILE A 122 -1.05 3.90 -15.01
N ASP A 123 -0.89 4.79 -15.99
CA ASP A 123 -0.76 4.43 -17.41
C ASP A 123 0.66 3.90 -17.68
N VAL A 124 0.88 2.66 -17.27
CA VAL A 124 2.20 2.01 -17.29
C VAL A 124 2.78 1.96 -18.70
N ASP A 125 1.99 1.54 -19.69
CA ASP A 125 2.46 1.36 -21.07
C ASP A 125 2.98 2.68 -21.66
N LYS A 126 2.24 3.77 -21.43
CA LYS A 126 2.66 5.10 -21.87
C LYS A 126 3.92 5.56 -21.12
N LEU A 127 3.93 5.47 -19.79
CA LEU A 127 5.02 6.02 -18.98
C LEU A 127 6.33 5.25 -19.17
N LEU A 128 6.29 3.93 -19.37
CA LEU A 128 7.48 3.15 -19.70
C LEU A 128 8.11 3.60 -21.02
N MET A 129 7.28 3.84 -22.04
CA MET A 129 7.74 4.31 -23.34
C MET A 129 8.31 5.74 -23.26
N GLU A 130 7.63 6.64 -22.53
CA GLU A 130 8.09 8.03 -22.36
C GLU A 130 9.39 8.13 -21.56
N ALA A 131 9.57 7.27 -20.55
CA ALA A 131 10.75 7.28 -19.68
C ALA A 131 11.94 6.49 -20.23
N ASP A 132 11.79 5.80 -21.37
CA ASP A 132 12.83 4.96 -22.01
C ASP A 132 13.49 3.99 -21.01
N ILE A 133 12.65 3.36 -20.17
CA ILE A 133 13.13 2.45 -19.12
C ILE A 133 13.73 1.20 -19.77
N ALA A 134 14.95 0.85 -19.37
CA ALA A 134 15.63 -0.33 -19.88
C ALA A 134 14.82 -1.61 -19.59
N GLN A 135 14.67 -2.46 -20.62
CA GLN A 135 13.79 -3.65 -20.57
C GLN A 135 14.09 -4.59 -19.39
N TYR A 136 15.37 -4.78 -19.04
CA TYR A 136 15.73 -5.66 -17.92
C TYR A 136 15.13 -5.21 -16.58
N THR A 137 14.94 -3.89 -16.38
CA THR A 137 14.31 -3.34 -15.19
C THR A 137 12.82 -3.65 -15.18
N VAL A 138 12.17 -3.57 -16.34
CA VAL A 138 10.77 -3.96 -16.53
C VAL A 138 10.60 -5.46 -16.28
N ASP A 139 11.48 -6.30 -16.82
CA ASP A 139 11.42 -7.75 -16.70
C ASP A 139 11.54 -8.22 -15.24
N ILE A 140 12.49 -7.65 -14.48
CA ILE A 140 12.66 -7.94 -13.04
C ILE A 140 11.42 -7.52 -12.24
N GLY A 141 10.82 -6.39 -12.60
CA GLY A 141 9.65 -5.79 -11.96
C GLY A 141 8.32 -6.42 -12.34
N THR A 142 8.28 -7.26 -13.37
CA THR A 142 7.06 -7.87 -13.89
C THR A 142 6.77 -9.20 -13.19
N ASN A 143 5.55 -9.35 -12.68
CA ASN A 143 5.12 -10.54 -11.98
C ASN A 143 4.83 -11.72 -12.93
N THR A 144 4.54 -12.90 -12.37
CA THR A 144 4.26 -14.12 -13.15
C THR A 144 2.96 -14.05 -13.97
N LYS A 145 2.14 -13.02 -13.76
CA LYS A 145 0.93 -12.73 -14.55
C LYS A 145 1.18 -11.71 -15.66
N GLY A 146 2.42 -11.24 -15.83
CA GLY A 146 2.77 -10.22 -16.83
C GLY A 146 2.43 -8.80 -16.42
N GLU A 147 2.29 -8.51 -15.14
CA GLU A 147 1.92 -7.18 -14.62
C GLU A 147 3.12 -6.54 -13.93
N LEU A 148 3.40 -5.27 -14.25
CA LEU A 148 4.47 -4.51 -13.60
C LEU A 148 4.07 -4.15 -12.16
N VAL A 149 4.82 -4.65 -11.19
CA VAL A 149 4.58 -4.43 -9.74
C VAL A 149 5.73 -3.70 -9.04
N GLY A 150 6.85 -3.49 -9.74
CA GLY A 150 8.03 -2.83 -9.21
C GLY A 150 8.91 -2.27 -10.33
N LEU A 151 9.73 -1.27 -10.02
CA LEU A 151 10.77 -0.75 -10.91
C LEU A 151 12.06 -0.52 -10.13
N GLY A 152 13.20 -0.83 -10.75
CA GLY A 152 14.50 -0.52 -10.19
C GLY A 152 14.74 0.98 -10.18
N TYR A 153 15.09 1.54 -9.02
CA TYR A 153 15.47 2.95 -8.87
C TYR A 153 16.99 3.17 -8.89
N GLN A 154 17.77 2.09 -8.78
CA GLN A 154 19.23 2.09 -8.77
C GLN A 154 19.75 0.82 -9.47
N ALA A 155 20.91 0.91 -10.11
CA ALA A 155 21.65 -0.23 -10.63
C ALA A 155 23.12 -0.16 -10.19
N THR A 156 23.61 -1.21 -9.51
CA THR A 156 25.01 -1.34 -9.06
C THR A 156 25.71 -2.45 -9.83
N GLY A 157 25.98 -2.21 -11.12
CA GLY A 157 26.62 -3.20 -11.99
C GLY A 157 28.09 -3.44 -11.62
N GLY A 158 28.48 -4.71 -11.48
CA GLY A 158 29.89 -5.12 -11.39
C GLY A 158 30.46 -5.42 -12.77
N ALA A 159 31.76 -5.19 -12.96
CA ALA A 159 32.47 -5.53 -14.19
C ALA A 159 33.76 -6.31 -13.87
N PHE A 160 34.08 -7.27 -14.73
CA PHE A 160 35.36 -7.97 -14.75
C PHE A 160 35.91 -7.88 -16.18
N ILE A 161 37.17 -7.49 -16.33
CA ILE A 161 37.81 -7.14 -17.60
C ILE A 161 38.94 -8.12 -17.90
#